data_AF-V7AT29-F1
#
_entry.id   AF-V7AT29-F1
#
_cell.length_a   1.000
_cell.length_b   1.000
_cell.length_c   1.000
_cell.angle_alpha   90.00
_cell.angle_beta   90.00
_cell.angle_gamma   90.00
#
_symmetry.space_group_name_H-M   'P 1'
#
loop_
_entity.id
_entity.type
_entity.pdbx_description
1 polymer ?
#
loop_
_entity_poly.entity_id
_entity_poly.type
_entity_poly.pdbx_seq_one_letter_code
_entity_poly.pdbx_strand_id
1 'polypeptide(L)'
;MEGIEGDGSGRGEGSSSRYSLKPSRVSNEDILICVDVDPQCLVEMKGATGPNGRPLTRLDSIKQAIILFVNAKLTINPQHRFAFATLSNTISWVRRDFSSEIDSTIAAMRGISASSSAGPPDLTLLFRLAALEAKKSRVQGRIFRVILFYCRSAERPQHQWPVNQKVFTLDVMYLHDKPGPDNCPQEVYDTLVEALEHVSEYEGFILESGQGLARILFRHVLILLSHPQQRCIQEYHDIPKSIAKKVSQVEPMATEDTAPIASQ
;
A
#
# COMPACT_ATOMS: atom_id res chain seq x y z
N MET A 1 48.98 -44.35 -31.40
CA MET A 1 47.78 -44.02 -32.20
C MET A 1 46.91 -45.24 -32.08
N GLU A 2 46.19 -45.28 -30.98
CA GLU A 2 45.62 -46.48 -30.35
C GLU A 2 44.10 -46.30 -30.23
N GLY A 3 43.39 -47.43 -30.17
CA GLY A 3 41.94 -47.49 -30.09
C GLY A 3 41.37 -47.28 -28.68
N ILE A 4 40.29 -48.04 -28.43
CA ILE A 4 39.44 -48.16 -27.22
C ILE A 4 38.15 -47.33 -27.37
N GLU A 5 37.03 -47.91 -27.83
CA GLU A 5 36.07 -48.78 -27.11
C GLU A 5 35.46 -48.18 -25.84
N GLY A 6 34.15 -48.36 -25.71
CA GLY A 6 33.60 -48.96 -24.50
C GLY A 6 33.25 -48.03 -23.34
N ASP A 7 31.94 -47.88 -23.17
CA ASP A 7 31.20 -48.04 -21.92
C ASP A 7 31.66 -47.23 -20.69
N GLY A 8 30.82 -46.26 -20.34
CA GLY A 8 30.89 -45.53 -19.08
C GLY A 8 29.49 -45.16 -18.67
N SER A 9 28.77 -46.13 -18.11
CA SER A 9 27.57 -45.94 -17.31
C SER A 9 27.77 -44.87 -16.22
N GLY A 10 27.60 -43.61 -16.58
CA GLY A 10 27.46 -42.50 -15.65
C GLY A 10 25.99 -42.15 -15.58
N ARG A 11 25.32 -42.58 -14.51
CA ARG A 11 24.03 -42.02 -14.08
C ARG A 11 24.15 -40.50 -14.09
N GLY A 12 23.71 -39.86 -15.16
CA GLY A 12 23.52 -38.42 -15.21
C GLY A 12 22.33 -38.11 -14.33
N GLU A 13 22.57 -38.01 -13.03
CA GLU A 13 21.65 -37.41 -12.07
C GLU A 13 21.03 -36.20 -12.73
N GLY A 14 19.70 -36.23 -12.86
CA GLY A 14 18.94 -35.11 -13.37
C GLY A 14 19.41 -33.87 -12.62
N SER A 15 20.16 -33.02 -13.31
CA SER A 15 20.54 -31.71 -12.82
C SER A 15 19.24 -30.93 -12.74
N SER A 16 18.53 -31.14 -11.64
CA SER A 16 17.50 -30.26 -11.16
C SER A 16 18.19 -28.92 -11.06
N SER A 17 17.95 -28.07 -12.07
CA SER A 17 18.35 -26.68 -12.05
C SER A 17 17.74 -26.10 -10.78
N ARG A 18 18.54 -26.09 -9.71
CA ARG A 18 18.11 -25.60 -8.40
C ARG A 18 17.80 -24.14 -8.62
N TYR A 19 16.52 -23.80 -8.58
CA TYR A 19 16.06 -22.42 -8.68
C TYR A 19 16.77 -21.62 -7.60
N SER A 20 17.71 -20.76 -8.02
CA SER A 20 18.50 -19.93 -7.13
C SER A 20 18.09 -18.48 -7.35
N LEU A 21 17.43 -17.90 -6.35
CA LEU A 21 17.13 -16.48 -6.33
C LEU A 21 18.42 -15.69 -6.10
N LYS A 22 18.67 -14.68 -6.94
CA LYS A 22 19.75 -13.73 -6.66
C LYS A 22 19.39 -12.93 -5.40
N PRO A 23 20.27 -12.82 -4.40
CA PRO A 23 20.01 -11.96 -3.25
C PRO A 23 19.84 -10.51 -3.74
N SER A 24 18.66 -9.94 -3.54
CA SER A 24 18.41 -8.51 -3.76
C SER A 24 18.22 -7.83 -2.42
N ARG A 25 19.01 -6.79 -2.13
CA ARG A 25 18.76 -5.95 -0.97
C ARG A 25 17.63 -4.99 -1.28
N VAL A 26 16.65 -4.96 -0.39
CA VAL A 26 15.54 -4.03 -0.43
C VAL A 26 15.99 -2.75 0.27
N SER A 27 15.80 -1.60 -0.38
CA SER A 27 16.19 -0.30 0.18
C SER A 27 15.32 0.05 1.38
N ASN A 28 15.86 0.82 2.33
CA ASN A 28 15.02 1.42 3.36
C ASN A 28 14.16 2.54 2.75
N GLU A 29 12.95 2.71 3.27
CA GLU A 29 12.00 3.75 2.84
C GLU A 29 12.06 4.99 3.75
N ASP A 30 12.02 6.17 3.13
CA ASP A 30 11.50 7.39 3.74
C ASP A 30 10.08 7.61 3.22
N ILE A 31 9.10 7.63 4.13
CA ILE A 31 7.68 7.64 3.80
C ILE A 31 7.04 8.96 4.27
N LEU A 32 6.60 9.78 3.33
CA LEU A 32 5.78 10.96 3.59
C LEU A 32 4.31 10.54 3.58
N ILE A 33 3.65 10.68 4.73
CA ILE A 33 2.20 10.48 4.84
C ILE A 33 1.51 11.84 4.76
N CYS A 34 0.69 12.04 3.73
CA CYS A 34 -0.05 13.27 3.49
C CYS A 34 -1.55 13.01 3.66
N VAL A 35 -2.23 13.82 4.49
CA VAL A 35 -3.67 13.67 4.76
C VAL A 35 -4.43 14.88 4.26
N ASP A 36 -5.39 14.68 3.37
CA ASP A 36 -6.36 15.70 2.98
C ASP A 36 -7.27 16.03 4.16
N VAL A 37 -7.28 17.30 4.53
CA VAL A 37 -8.00 17.83 5.70
C VAL A 37 -9.27 18.59 5.31
N ASP A 38 -9.78 18.41 4.09
CA ASP A 38 -11.09 18.92 3.68
C ASP A 38 -12.22 18.49 4.64
N PRO A 39 -13.29 19.30 4.84
CA PRO A 39 -14.43 18.91 5.68
C PRO A 39 -15.05 17.55 5.36
N GLN A 40 -14.93 17.03 4.13
CA GLN A 40 -15.35 15.66 3.79
C GLN A 40 -14.62 14.57 4.58
N CYS A 41 -13.47 14.87 5.21
CA CYS A 41 -12.80 13.95 6.15
C CYS A 41 -13.53 13.83 7.50
N LEU A 42 -14.55 14.66 7.78
CA LEU A 42 -15.34 14.58 9.02
C LEU A 42 -16.57 13.68 8.89
N VAL A 43 -16.86 13.15 7.70
CA VAL A 43 -17.98 12.21 7.50
C VAL A 43 -17.79 10.96 8.34
N GLU A 44 -18.86 10.49 8.97
CA GLU A 44 -18.87 9.32 9.83
C GLU A 44 -18.65 8.02 9.04
N MET A 45 -17.87 7.12 9.62
CA MET A 45 -17.58 5.81 9.07
C MET A 45 -18.57 4.78 9.61
N LYS A 46 -19.19 4.01 8.72
CA LYS A 46 -20.13 2.94 9.03
C LYS A 46 -19.43 1.79 9.76
N GLY A 47 -20.09 1.29 10.79
CA GLY A 47 -19.63 0.14 11.56
C GLY A 47 -18.39 0.41 12.41
N ALA A 48 -18.09 1.69 12.68
CA ALA A 48 -16.93 2.11 13.46
C ALA A 48 -17.38 3.00 14.62
N THR A 49 -17.27 2.48 15.84
CA THR A 49 -17.53 3.23 17.07
C THR A 49 -16.22 3.44 17.81
N GLY A 50 -15.94 4.68 18.14
CA GLY A 50 -14.79 5.09 18.94
C GLY A 50 -15.04 4.83 20.43
N PRO A 51 -14.10 5.29 21.28
CA PRO A 51 -14.27 5.26 22.73
C PRO A 51 -15.60 5.91 23.13
N ASN A 52 -16.30 5.30 24.09
CA ASN A 52 -17.61 5.74 24.58
C ASN A 52 -18.76 5.68 23.54
N GLY A 53 -18.61 4.88 22.48
CA GLY A 53 -19.67 4.66 21.49
C GLY A 53 -19.85 5.82 20.50
N ARG A 54 -18.98 6.83 20.51
CA ARG A 54 -19.02 7.94 19.56
C ARG A 54 -18.76 7.44 18.13
N PRO A 55 -19.51 7.88 17.11
CA PRO A 55 -19.17 7.58 15.72
C PRO A 55 -17.75 8.05 15.37
N LEU A 56 -16.97 7.20 14.69
CA LEU A 56 -15.65 7.59 14.18
C LEU A 56 -15.81 8.29 12.84
N THR A 57 -15.12 9.41 12.67
CA THR A 57 -15.03 10.08 11.37
C THR A 57 -14.03 9.37 10.44
N ARG A 58 -14.04 9.72 9.15
CA ARG A 58 -12.98 9.33 8.20
C ARG A 58 -11.61 9.73 8.74
N LEU A 59 -11.46 10.97 9.22
CA LEU A 59 -10.21 11.49 9.77
C LEU A 59 -9.74 10.68 10.99
N ASP A 60 -10.64 10.35 11.92
CA ASP A 60 -10.30 9.52 13.08
C ASP A 60 -9.83 8.13 12.65
N SER A 61 -10.51 7.55 11.65
CA SER A 61 -10.15 6.23 11.11
C SER A 61 -8.81 6.27 10.35
N ILE A 62 -8.54 7.32 9.59
CA ILE A 62 -7.25 7.56 8.91
C ILE A 62 -6.12 7.64 9.93
N LYS A 63 -6.29 8.42 11.01
CA LYS A 63 -5.29 8.55 12.08
C LYS A 63 -4.97 7.20 12.72
N GLN A 64 -5.99 6.40 13.03
CA GLN A 64 -5.80 5.05 13.58
C GLN A 64 -5.11 4.12 12.57
N ALA A 65 -5.50 4.18 11.29
CA ALA A 65 -4.89 3.37 10.25
C ALA A 65 -3.41 3.74 10.01
N ILE A 66 -3.05 5.02 10.10
CA ILE A 66 -1.65 5.48 10.01
C ILE A 66 -0.82 4.95 11.19
N ILE A 67 -1.35 5.02 12.41
CA ILE A 67 -0.64 4.48 13.59
C ILE A 67 -0.40 2.97 13.42
N LEU A 68 -1.42 2.23 12.99
CA LEU A 68 -1.31 0.80 12.69
C LEU A 68 -0.26 0.54 11.59
N PHE A 69 -0.31 1.30 10.50
CA PHE A 69 0.63 1.19 9.38
C PHE A 69 2.07 1.39 9.83
N VAL A 70 2.35 2.50 10.53
CA VAL A 70 3.71 2.83 10.98
C VAL A 70 4.24 1.77 11.94
N ASN A 71 3.41 1.32 12.89
CA ASN A 71 3.80 0.27 13.83
C ASN A 71 4.13 -1.05 13.11
N ALA A 72 3.27 -1.49 12.19
CA ALA A 72 3.49 -2.71 11.42
C ALA A 72 4.71 -2.59 10.50
N LYS A 73 4.89 -1.43 9.85
CA LYS A 73 5.99 -1.19 8.91
C LYS A 73 7.36 -1.15 9.63
N LEU A 74 7.43 -0.56 10.82
CA LEU A 74 8.62 -0.59 11.67
C LEU A 74 8.90 -1.99 12.25
N THR A 75 7.86 -2.77 12.53
CA THR A 75 8.03 -4.18 12.92
C THR A 75 8.68 -5.00 11.80
N ILE A 76 8.34 -4.72 10.54
CA ILE A 76 8.96 -5.36 9.37
C ILE A 76 10.43 -4.92 9.22
N ASN A 77 10.69 -3.61 9.34
CA ASN A 77 12.05 -3.08 9.32
C ASN A 77 12.12 -1.75 10.11
N PRO A 78 12.86 -1.71 11.23
CA PRO A 78 12.92 -0.54 12.10
C PRO A 78 13.69 0.63 11.47
N GLN A 79 14.37 0.42 10.35
CA GLN A 79 15.13 1.47 9.66
C GLN A 79 14.27 2.34 8.76
N HIS A 80 12.97 2.03 8.55
CA HIS A 80 12.03 2.92 7.86
C HIS A 80 11.80 4.20 8.66
N ARG A 81 11.60 5.33 7.98
CA ARG A 81 11.34 6.62 8.62
C ARG A 81 10.11 7.30 8.04
N PHE A 82 9.44 8.11 8.84
CA PHE A 82 8.16 8.72 8.52
C PHE A 82 8.18 10.22 8.76
N ALA A 83 7.53 10.96 7.85
CA ALA A 83 7.21 12.37 7.99
C ALA A 83 5.72 12.57 7.67
N PHE A 84 5.15 13.69 8.13
CA PHE A 84 3.71 13.93 8.09
C PHE A 84 3.38 15.32 7.57
N ALA A 85 2.40 15.38 6.68
CA ALA A 85 1.89 16.61 6.12
C ALA A 85 0.36 16.56 5.98
N THR A 86 -0.26 17.72 5.86
CA THR A 86 -1.67 17.87 5.51
C THR A 86 -1.81 18.52 4.14
N LEU A 87 -2.88 18.18 3.45
CA LEU A 87 -3.31 18.80 2.22
C LEU A 87 -4.62 19.54 2.48
N SER A 88 -4.58 20.88 2.42
CA SER A 88 -5.78 21.70 2.30
C SER A 88 -5.88 22.11 0.82
N ASN A 89 -5.87 23.40 0.50
CA ASN A 89 -5.66 23.83 -0.89
C ASN A 89 -4.20 23.63 -1.32
N THR A 90 -3.28 23.63 -0.36
CA THR A 90 -1.86 23.34 -0.56
C THR A 90 -1.34 22.48 0.58
N ILE A 91 -0.11 21.98 0.43
CA ILE A 91 0.53 21.15 1.44
C ILE A 91 1.11 21.98 2.59
N SER A 92 0.92 21.48 3.82
CA SER A 92 1.55 22.00 5.03
C SER A 92 2.22 20.89 5.81
N TRP A 93 3.41 21.14 6.36
CA TRP A 93 4.09 20.19 7.23
C TRP A 93 3.37 20.09 8.59
N VAL A 94 3.13 18.87 9.04
CA VAL A 94 2.78 18.56 10.44
C VAL A 94 4.06 18.23 11.19
N ARG A 95 4.90 17.40 10.57
CA ARG A 95 6.27 17.10 11.02
C ARG A 95 7.13 16.83 9.80
N ARG A 96 8.19 17.62 9.66
CA ARG A 96 9.12 17.53 8.53
C ARG A 96 10.24 16.50 8.74
N ASP A 97 10.72 16.37 9.97
CA ASP A 97 11.85 15.48 10.26
C ASP A 97 11.43 14.01 10.22
N PHE A 98 12.12 13.25 9.39
CA PHE A 98 11.90 11.81 9.22
C PHE A 98 12.34 11.06 10.48
N SER A 99 11.41 10.33 11.09
CA SER A 99 11.61 9.62 12.36
C SER A 99 11.08 8.19 12.30
N SER A 100 11.69 7.29 13.06
CA SER A 100 11.24 5.90 13.26
C SER A 100 10.48 5.72 14.58
N GLU A 101 10.17 6.80 15.29
CA GLU A 101 9.54 6.74 16.61
C GLU A 101 8.01 6.70 16.54
N ILE A 102 7.40 5.77 17.26
CA ILE A 102 5.93 5.64 17.31
C ILE A 102 5.29 6.84 18.02
N ASP A 103 5.89 7.34 19.09
CA ASP A 103 5.38 8.51 19.83
C ASP A 103 5.37 9.77 18.96
N SER A 104 6.36 9.89 18.07
CA SER A 104 6.39 10.92 17.04
C SER A 104 5.16 10.82 16.15
N THR A 105 4.83 9.63 15.65
CA THR A 105 3.63 9.40 14.84
C THR A 105 2.34 9.74 15.58
N ILE A 106 2.20 9.29 16.84
CA ILE A 106 1.03 9.57 17.67
C ILE A 106 0.85 11.07 17.88
N ALA A 107 1.94 11.80 18.18
CA ALA A 107 1.91 13.24 18.34
C ALA A 107 1.48 13.96 17.05
N ALA A 108 1.99 13.53 15.89
CA ALA A 108 1.59 14.09 14.59
C ALA A 108 0.09 13.84 14.32
N MET A 109 -0.41 12.63 14.56
CA MET A 109 -1.84 12.31 14.36
C MET A 109 -2.77 13.11 15.29
N ARG A 110 -2.33 13.42 16.51
CA ARG A 110 -3.07 14.31 17.42
C ARG A 110 -3.16 15.75 16.90
N GLY A 111 -2.12 16.22 16.20
CA GLY A 111 -2.04 17.58 15.66
C GLY A 111 -2.81 17.81 14.36
N ILE A 112 -3.24 16.77 13.65
CA ILE A 112 -4.01 16.91 12.41
C ILE A 112 -5.47 17.21 12.75
N SER A 113 -6.04 18.25 12.14
CA SER A 113 -7.46 18.60 12.23
C SER A 113 -8.01 18.98 10.85
N ALA A 114 -9.33 18.90 10.69
CA ALA A 114 -9.98 19.38 9.48
C ALA A 114 -9.78 20.89 9.31
N SER A 115 -9.64 21.32 8.07
CA SER A 115 -9.56 22.72 7.65
C SER A 115 -10.92 23.19 7.13
N SER A 116 -11.15 24.50 7.17
CA SER A 116 -12.31 25.16 6.54
C SER A 116 -12.00 25.69 5.13
N SER A 117 -10.85 25.31 4.55
CA SER A 117 -10.41 25.80 3.24
C SER A 117 -11.36 25.37 2.12
N ALA A 118 -11.75 26.32 1.27
CA ALA A 118 -12.54 26.06 0.07
C ALA A 118 -11.66 26.14 -1.19
N GLY A 119 -11.87 25.23 -2.14
CA GLY A 119 -11.24 25.24 -3.47
C GLY A 119 -10.51 23.94 -3.82
N PRO A 120 -10.12 23.76 -5.09
CA PRO A 120 -9.43 22.57 -5.55
C PRO A 120 -8.03 22.47 -4.93
N PRO A 121 -7.61 21.28 -4.46
CA PRO A 121 -6.26 21.11 -3.94
C PRO A 121 -5.23 21.07 -5.07
N ASP A 122 -4.10 21.74 -4.87
CA ASP A 122 -2.96 21.71 -5.80
C ASP A 122 -1.83 20.81 -5.25
N LEU A 123 -1.57 19.70 -5.95
CA LEU A 123 -0.52 18.74 -5.62
C LEU A 123 0.87 19.18 -6.11
N THR A 124 0.98 20.28 -6.87
CA THR A 124 2.27 20.76 -7.42
C THR A 124 3.32 20.92 -6.33
N LEU A 125 2.96 21.56 -5.20
CA LEU A 125 3.91 21.76 -4.11
C LEU A 125 4.26 20.44 -3.40
N LEU A 126 3.29 19.53 -3.24
CA LEU A 126 3.55 18.19 -2.71
C LEU A 126 4.58 17.47 -3.59
N PHE A 127 4.43 17.49 -4.91
CA PHE A 127 5.35 16.81 -5.83
C PHE A 127 6.73 17.44 -5.84
N ARG A 128 6.83 18.78 -5.79
CA ARG A 128 8.12 19.49 -5.66
C ARG A 128 8.84 19.11 -4.36
N LEU A 129 8.13 19.07 -3.24
CA LEU A 129 8.70 18.66 -1.95
C LEU A 129 9.11 17.19 -1.96
N ALA A 130 8.24 16.30 -2.46
CA ALA A 130 8.51 14.88 -2.56
C ALA A 130 9.75 14.61 -3.41
N ALA A 131 9.89 15.28 -4.56
CA ALA A 131 11.07 15.14 -5.41
C ALA A 131 12.36 15.66 -4.75
N LEU A 132 12.28 16.74 -3.97
CA LEU A 132 13.43 17.26 -3.22
C LEU A 132 13.87 16.29 -2.12
N GLU A 133 12.93 15.81 -1.32
CA GLU A 133 13.22 14.85 -0.25
C GLU A 133 13.68 13.50 -0.83
N ALA A 134 13.13 13.07 -1.96
CA ALA A 134 13.58 11.87 -2.65
C ALA A 134 15.04 11.91 -3.08
N LYS A 135 15.52 13.07 -3.57
CA LYS A 135 16.94 13.26 -3.89
C LYS A 135 17.82 13.09 -2.64
N LYS A 136 17.37 13.60 -1.48
CA LYS A 136 18.10 13.44 -0.21
C LYS A 136 18.09 11.99 0.28
N SER A 137 16.96 11.30 0.19
CA SER A 137 16.82 9.88 0.53
C SER A 137 17.75 9.01 -0.32
N ARG A 138 17.83 9.29 -1.63
CA ARG A 138 18.73 8.55 -2.55
C ARG A 138 20.20 8.69 -2.19
N VAL A 139 20.65 9.88 -1.76
CA VAL A 139 22.03 10.08 -1.26
C VAL A 139 22.34 9.18 -0.05
N GLN A 140 21.32 8.84 0.75
CA GLN A 140 21.43 7.94 1.89
C GLN A 140 21.18 6.46 1.53
N GLY A 141 21.04 6.12 0.25
CA GLY A 141 20.74 4.75 -0.21
C GLY A 141 19.30 4.29 0.07
N ARG A 142 18.36 5.24 0.19
CA ARG A 142 16.95 5.01 0.56
C ARG A 142 16.03 5.39 -0.60
N ILE A 143 14.87 4.74 -0.67
CA ILE A 143 13.81 5.14 -1.61
C ILE A 143 12.81 6.06 -0.90
N PHE A 144 12.11 6.89 -1.68
CA PHE A 144 11.13 7.82 -1.16
C PHE A 144 9.73 7.48 -1.65
N ARG A 145 8.79 7.48 -0.72
CA ARG A 145 7.40 7.09 -0.95
C ARG A 145 6.46 8.14 -0.36
N VAL A 146 5.43 8.50 -1.10
CA VAL A 146 4.33 9.34 -0.63
C VAL A 146 3.09 8.48 -0.53
N ILE A 147 2.40 8.53 0.61
CA ILE A 147 1.07 7.95 0.78
C ILE A 147 0.10 9.10 1.01
N LEU A 148 -0.79 9.33 0.05
CA LEU A 148 -1.80 10.38 0.08
C LEU A 148 -3.15 9.78 0.50
N PHE A 149 -3.71 10.25 1.61
CA PHE A 149 -5.11 10.02 1.97
C PHE A 149 -5.94 11.16 1.42
N TYR A 150 -6.71 10.93 0.36
CA TYR A 150 -7.51 11.95 -0.34
C TYR A 150 -8.99 11.78 0.00
N CYS A 151 -9.67 12.86 0.41
CA CYS A 151 -11.03 12.77 0.97
C CYS A 151 -12.09 13.57 0.17
N ARG A 152 -11.69 14.42 -0.77
CA ARG A 152 -12.63 15.21 -1.58
C ARG A 152 -13.24 14.38 -2.69
N SER A 153 -14.57 14.45 -2.83
CA SER A 153 -15.29 13.77 -3.91
C SER A 153 -15.80 14.68 -5.03
N ALA A 154 -15.73 16.00 -4.85
CA ALA A 154 -16.28 17.00 -5.78
C ALA A 154 -15.21 17.84 -6.49
N GLU A 155 -13.97 17.80 -6.00
CA GLU A 155 -12.89 18.65 -6.47
C GLU A 155 -11.78 17.77 -7.04
N ARG A 156 -11.40 18.00 -8.29
CA ARG A 156 -10.27 17.31 -8.92
C ARG A 156 -8.97 17.93 -8.42
N PRO A 157 -7.99 17.14 -7.94
CA PRO A 157 -6.69 17.66 -7.61
C PRO A 157 -6.00 18.18 -8.88
N GLN A 158 -5.38 19.35 -8.80
CA GLN A 158 -4.61 19.89 -9.91
C GLN A 158 -3.12 19.69 -9.66
N HIS A 159 -2.32 19.59 -10.73
CA HIS A 159 -0.87 19.66 -10.60
C HIS A 159 -0.21 20.18 -11.89
N GLN A 160 0.93 20.84 -11.72
CA GLN A 160 1.85 21.21 -12.78
C GLN A 160 3.17 20.50 -12.54
N TRP A 161 3.32 19.32 -13.12
CA TRP A 161 4.51 18.47 -12.95
C TRP A 161 5.04 18.03 -14.32
N PRO A 162 6.37 18.09 -14.55
CA PRO A 162 6.94 17.61 -15.79
C PRO A 162 6.68 16.10 -15.97
N VAL A 163 6.11 15.74 -17.11
CA VAL A 163 6.02 14.35 -17.56
C VAL A 163 7.46 13.81 -17.64
N ASN A 164 7.75 12.70 -16.95
CA ASN A 164 9.05 12.00 -16.84
C ASN A 164 9.92 12.29 -15.60
N GLN A 165 9.50 13.10 -14.64
CA GLN A 165 10.23 13.20 -13.36
C GLN A 165 9.69 12.20 -12.32
N LYS A 166 10.05 10.93 -12.50
CA LYS A 166 9.68 9.79 -11.64
C LYS A 166 10.77 9.49 -10.62
N VAL A 167 10.80 10.26 -9.54
CA VAL A 167 11.88 10.17 -8.52
C VAL A 167 11.43 9.67 -7.15
N PHE A 168 10.12 9.49 -6.97
CA PHE A 168 9.50 8.91 -5.79
C PHE A 168 8.34 8.00 -6.20
N THR A 169 7.76 7.24 -5.28
CA THR A 169 6.53 6.45 -5.54
C THR A 169 5.34 7.11 -4.86
N LEU A 170 4.22 7.26 -5.56
CA LEU A 170 2.97 7.75 -4.98
C LEU A 170 2.00 6.59 -4.80
N ASP A 171 1.44 6.45 -3.59
CA ASP A 171 0.24 5.68 -3.33
C ASP A 171 -0.88 6.59 -2.88
N VAL A 172 -2.11 6.23 -3.24
CA VAL A 172 -3.31 6.99 -2.92
C VAL A 172 -4.32 6.08 -2.22
N MET A 173 -4.80 6.51 -1.06
CA MET A 173 -6.00 5.99 -0.41
C MET A 173 -7.12 7.00 -0.64
N TYR A 174 -8.01 6.70 -1.59
CA TYR A 174 -9.12 7.57 -1.95
C TYR A 174 -10.38 7.22 -1.16
N LEU A 175 -10.83 8.15 -0.31
CA LEU A 175 -12.02 8.00 0.52
C LEU A 175 -13.07 8.99 0.04
N HIS A 176 -14.23 8.49 -0.36
CA HIS A 176 -15.27 9.35 -0.93
C HIS A 176 -16.66 8.84 -0.56
N ASP A 177 -17.66 9.68 -0.83
CA ASP A 177 -19.05 9.28 -0.85
C ASP A 177 -19.42 8.69 -2.21
N LYS A 178 -20.52 7.93 -2.25
CA LYS A 178 -21.06 7.43 -3.52
C LYS A 178 -21.35 8.60 -4.47
N PRO A 179 -21.31 8.36 -5.79
CA PRO A 179 -21.72 9.37 -6.77
C PRO A 179 -23.12 9.91 -6.45
N GLY A 180 -23.26 11.23 -6.55
CA GLY A 180 -24.46 12.01 -6.31
C GLY A 180 -24.41 13.31 -7.13
N PRO A 181 -25.44 14.16 -7.02
CA PRO A 181 -25.52 15.39 -7.83
C PRO A 181 -24.42 16.41 -7.52
N ASP A 182 -23.87 16.37 -6.31
CA ASP A 182 -22.92 17.37 -5.80
C ASP A 182 -21.47 16.88 -5.80
N ASN A 183 -21.17 15.72 -6.41
CA ASN A 183 -19.82 15.17 -6.46
C ASN A 183 -19.51 14.42 -7.77
N CYS A 184 -18.23 14.17 -8.02
CA CYS A 184 -17.73 13.52 -9.24
C CYS A 184 -16.59 12.53 -8.92
N PRO A 185 -16.81 11.52 -8.05
CA PRO A 185 -15.72 10.68 -7.55
C PRO A 185 -14.99 9.88 -8.64
N GLN A 186 -15.65 9.57 -9.76
CA GLN A 186 -14.98 8.93 -10.90
C GLN A 186 -13.95 9.86 -11.53
N GLU A 187 -14.30 11.12 -11.80
CA GLU A 187 -13.37 12.08 -12.40
C GLU A 187 -12.18 12.37 -11.46
N VAL A 188 -12.45 12.42 -10.15
CA VAL A 188 -11.40 12.54 -9.12
C VAL A 188 -10.49 11.33 -9.13
N TYR A 189 -11.05 10.11 -9.19
CA TYR A 189 -10.28 8.88 -9.30
C TYR A 189 -9.38 8.89 -10.53
N ASP A 190 -9.93 9.21 -11.71
CA ASP A 190 -9.17 9.25 -12.96
C ASP A 190 -8.01 10.26 -12.89
N THR A 191 -8.26 11.43 -12.28
CA THR A 191 -7.22 12.45 -12.06
C THR A 191 -6.11 11.96 -11.11
N LEU A 192 -6.48 11.19 -10.07
CA LEU A 192 -5.51 10.61 -9.13
C LEU A 192 -4.69 9.48 -9.78
N VAL A 193 -5.29 8.68 -10.68
CA VAL A 193 -4.59 7.69 -11.50
C VAL A 193 -3.56 8.37 -12.38
N GLU A 194 -3.96 9.40 -13.13
CA GLU A 194 -3.06 10.19 -13.98
C GLU A 194 -1.88 10.76 -13.18
N ALA A 195 -2.17 11.35 -12.01
CA ALA A 195 -1.14 11.90 -11.13
C ALA A 195 -0.15 10.83 -10.66
N LEU A 196 -0.64 9.64 -10.30
CA LEU A 196 0.15 8.50 -9.87
C LEU A 196 1.06 7.99 -11.01
N GLU A 197 0.53 7.85 -12.23
CA GLU A 197 1.29 7.44 -13.41
C GLU A 197 2.40 8.44 -13.75
N HIS A 198 2.16 9.74 -13.56
CA HIS A 198 3.13 10.79 -13.87
C HIS A 198 4.34 10.82 -12.94
N VAL A 199 4.15 10.52 -11.65
CA VAL A 199 5.19 10.76 -10.63
C VAL A 199 5.88 9.50 -10.13
N SER A 200 5.28 8.32 -10.29
CA SER A 200 5.74 7.11 -9.59
C SER A 200 6.91 6.41 -10.27
N GLU A 201 8.02 6.24 -9.52
CA GLU A 201 9.22 5.49 -9.91
C GLU A 201 8.99 3.98 -9.93
N TYR A 202 8.38 3.45 -8.87
CA TYR A 202 7.87 2.09 -8.82
C TYR A 202 6.36 2.11 -9.04
N GLU A 203 5.75 0.94 -9.24
CA GLU A 203 4.29 0.81 -9.29
C GLU A 203 3.66 1.53 -8.09
N GLY A 204 2.79 2.50 -8.33
CA GLY A 204 1.97 3.15 -7.31
C GLY A 204 0.63 2.45 -7.19
N PHE A 205 0.08 2.37 -5.98
CA PHE A 205 -1.25 1.82 -5.73
C PHE A 205 -2.28 2.93 -5.50
N ILE A 206 -3.46 2.80 -6.09
CA ILE A 206 -4.64 3.61 -5.80
C ILE A 206 -5.76 2.71 -5.27
N LEU A 207 -6.07 2.86 -3.99
CA LEU A 207 -7.07 2.08 -3.27
C LEU A 207 -8.23 2.99 -2.90
N GLU A 208 -9.45 2.63 -3.31
CA GLU A 208 -10.64 3.46 -3.04
C GLU A 208 -11.61 2.85 -2.02
N SER A 209 -12.40 3.69 -1.37
CA SER A 209 -13.53 3.24 -0.56
C SER A 209 -14.67 4.27 -0.57
N GLY A 210 -15.70 4.00 -1.36
CA GLY A 210 -16.92 4.82 -1.48
C GLY A 210 -18.04 4.51 -0.46
N GLN A 211 -17.88 3.49 0.39
CA GLN A 211 -18.95 3.01 1.29
C GLN A 211 -18.84 3.54 2.73
N GLY A 212 -17.72 4.17 3.07
CA GLY A 212 -17.44 4.65 4.42
C GLY A 212 -17.22 3.54 5.46
N LEU A 213 -16.83 2.33 5.06
CA LEU A 213 -16.60 1.22 6.01
C LEU A 213 -15.17 1.26 6.55
N ALA A 214 -14.98 1.48 7.86
CA ALA A 214 -13.63 1.62 8.43
C ALA A 214 -12.78 0.36 8.22
N ARG A 215 -13.39 -0.83 8.31
CA ARG A 215 -12.71 -2.11 8.04
C ARG A 215 -12.05 -2.16 6.66
N ILE A 216 -12.66 -1.53 5.65
CA ILE A 216 -12.12 -1.50 4.29
C ILE A 216 -10.89 -0.59 4.24
N LEU A 217 -10.95 0.59 4.86
CA LEU A 217 -9.79 1.47 5.01
C LEU A 217 -8.61 0.74 5.68
N PHE A 218 -8.82 0.07 6.82
CA PHE A 218 -7.77 -0.69 7.49
C PHE A 218 -7.18 -1.78 6.59
N ARG A 219 -8.03 -2.54 5.88
CA ARG A 219 -7.57 -3.57 4.95
C ARG A 219 -6.71 -2.97 3.84
N HIS A 220 -7.12 -1.86 3.24
CA HIS A 220 -6.38 -1.19 2.17
C HIS A 220 -5.04 -0.63 2.67
N VAL A 221 -5.02 0.00 3.84
CA VAL A 221 -3.76 0.48 4.43
C VAL A 221 -2.79 -0.66 4.73
N LEU A 222 -3.27 -1.85 5.08
CA LEU A 222 -2.41 -3.03 5.25
C LEU A 222 -1.84 -3.55 3.92
N ILE A 223 -2.55 -3.40 2.79
CA ILE A 223 -1.99 -3.72 1.45
C ILE A 223 -0.79 -2.80 1.16
N LEU A 224 -0.87 -1.53 1.58
CA LEU A 224 0.22 -0.56 1.42
C LEU A 224 1.46 -0.91 2.25
N LEU A 225 1.43 -1.86 3.19
CA LEU A 225 2.65 -2.32 3.89
C LEU A 225 3.66 -2.94 2.94
N SER A 226 3.22 -3.46 1.79
CA SER A 226 4.10 -4.01 0.78
C SER A 226 5.16 -2.99 0.34
N HIS A 227 6.40 -3.46 0.20
CA HIS A 227 7.52 -2.61 -0.17
C HIS A 227 7.46 -2.31 -1.69
N PRO A 228 7.67 -1.06 -2.15
CA PRO A 228 7.57 -0.72 -3.58
C PRO A 228 8.44 -1.57 -4.52
N GLN A 229 9.66 -1.93 -4.10
CA GLN A 229 10.56 -2.81 -4.85
C GLN A 229 10.19 -4.31 -4.85
N GLN A 230 9.20 -4.72 -4.05
CA GLN A 230 8.85 -6.14 -3.87
C GLN A 230 7.40 -6.46 -4.25
N ARG A 231 6.51 -5.47 -4.23
CA ARG A 231 5.11 -5.67 -4.57
C ARG A 231 4.93 -5.90 -6.08
N CYS A 232 3.96 -6.72 -6.43
CA CYS A 232 3.49 -6.85 -7.81
C CYS A 232 2.65 -5.62 -8.22
N ILE A 233 2.31 -5.55 -9.50
CA ILE A 233 1.33 -4.56 -9.99
C ILE A 233 -0.02 -4.76 -9.29
N GLN A 234 -0.79 -3.68 -9.12
CA GLN A 234 -2.01 -3.72 -8.30
C GLN A 234 -3.03 -4.76 -8.80
N GLU A 235 -3.15 -4.92 -10.13
CA GLU A 235 -4.05 -5.88 -10.76
C GLU A 235 -3.75 -7.35 -10.41
N TYR A 236 -2.49 -7.67 -10.11
CA TYR A 236 -2.06 -9.02 -9.72
C TYR A 236 -2.01 -9.22 -8.21
N HIS A 237 -2.44 -8.22 -7.44
CA HIS A 237 -2.46 -8.31 -5.99
C HIS A 237 -3.64 -9.19 -5.50
N ASP A 238 -3.47 -10.51 -5.57
CA ASP A 238 -4.39 -11.45 -4.94
C ASP A 238 -4.09 -11.54 -3.43
N ILE A 239 -5.09 -11.28 -2.58
CA ILE A 239 -4.96 -11.52 -1.15
C ILE A 239 -5.15 -13.01 -0.95
N PRO A 240 -4.11 -13.76 -0.49
CA PRO A 240 -4.23 -15.19 -0.35
C PRO A 240 -5.47 -15.56 0.47
N LYS A 241 -6.34 -16.39 -0.10
CA LYS A 241 -7.49 -16.94 0.64
C LYS A 241 -6.96 -17.55 1.92
N SER A 242 -7.70 -17.36 3.02
CA SER A 242 -7.30 -17.87 4.34
C SER A 242 -6.91 -19.35 4.25
N ILE A 243 -5.64 -19.65 4.53
CA ILE A 243 -5.10 -21.02 4.52
C ILE A 243 -5.86 -21.91 5.52
N ALA A 244 -6.38 -21.30 6.60
CA ALA A 244 -7.19 -21.98 7.61
C ALA A 244 -8.54 -22.50 7.09
N LYS A 245 -9.03 -22.06 5.92
CA LYS A 245 -10.25 -22.59 5.30
C LYS A 245 -10.02 -23.76 4.34
N LYS A 246 -8.78 -24.24 4.21
CA LYS A 246 -8.51 -25.48 3.46
C LYS A 246 -8.87 -26.66 4.35
N VAL A 247 -10.17 -26.95 4.44
CA VAL A 247 -10.67 -28.21 5.02
C VAL A 247 -10.06 -29.33 4.17
N SER A 248 -9.32 -30.24 4.79
CA SER A 248 -8.85 -31.45 4.12
C SER A 248 -10.05 -32.16 3.53
N GLN A 249 -10.14 -32.22 2.20
CA GLN A 249 -10.99 -33.21 1.56
C GLN A 249 -10.37 -34.56 1.89
N VAL A 250 -10.93 -35.23 2.90
CA VAL A 250 -10.71 -36.65 3.10
C VAL A 250 -11.36 -37.32 1.88
N GLU A 251 -10.54 -37.77 0.93
CA GLU A 251 -11.02 -38.67 -0.11
C GLU A 251 -11.61 -39.91 0.58
N PRO A 252 -12.82 -40.35 0.21
CA PRO A 252 -13.35 -41.59 0.75
C PRO A 252 -12.41 -42.73 0.31
N MET A 253 -11.79 -43.40 1.29
CA MET A 253 -11.03 -44.62 1.05
C MET A 253 -11.89 -45.58 0.22
N ALA A 254 -11.38 -45.99 -0.94
CA ALA A 254 -11.94 -47.08 -1.70
C ALA A 254 -12.02 -48.31 -0.77
N THR A 255 -13.24 -48.80 -0.56
CA THR A 255 -13.50 -50.11 0.04
C THR A 255 -12.87 -51.16 -0.86
N GLU A 256 -11.84 -51.85 -0.37
CA GLU A 256 -11.29 -53.04 -1.01
C GLU A 256 -12.37 -54.12 -1.11
N ASP A 257 -12.80 -54.42 -2.34
CA ASP A 257 -13.63 -55.57 -2.64
C ASP A 257 -12.88 -56.86 -2.34
N THR A 258 -13.51 -57.69 -1.52
CA THR A 258 -13.03 -59.00 -1.10
C THR A 258 -13.16 -59.99 -2.26
N ALA A 259 -12.05 -60.50 -2.80
CA ALA A 259 -12.07 -61.63 -3.72
C ALA A 259 -11.96 -62.96 -2.97
N PRO A 260 -12.87 -63.94 -3.15
CA PRO A 260 -12.77 -65.23 -2.50
C PRO A 260 -11.74 -66.13 -3.20
N ILE A 261 -10.89 -66.76 -2.39
CA ILE A 261 -9.91 -67.78 -2.78
C ILE A 261 -10.66 -69.06 -3.13
N ALA A 262 -10.48 -69.59 -4.34
CA ALA A 262 -10.89 -70.93 -4.71
C ALA A 262 -9.80 -71.95 -4.31
N SER A 263 -10.18 -73.02 -3.60
CA SER A 263 -9.36 -74.22 -3.46
C SER A 263 -10.26 -75.45 -3.29
N GLN A 264 -10.20 -76.31 -4.32
CA GLN A 264 -10.66 -77.69 -4.47
C GLN A 264 -12.17 -77.98 -4.48
#